data_AF-A0A9X8VBH2-F1
#
_entry.id   AF-A0A9X8VBH2-F1
#
_cell.length_a   1.000
_cell.length_b   1.000
_cell.length_c   1.000
_cell.angle_alpha   90.00
_cell.angle_beta   90.00
_cell.angle_gamma   90.00
#
_symmetry.space_group_name_H-M   'P 1'
#
loop_
_entity.id
_entity.type
_entity.pdbx_description
1 polymer ?
#
loop_
_entity_poly.entity_id
_entity_poly.type
_entity_poly.pdbx_seq_one_letter_code
_entity_poly.pdbx_strand_id
1 'polypeptide(L)'
;MNYDPNYTLCGRMADQTVRLTFGQWEYRTTMDVVVGGNTNGLSVIECAVDFAYEKLETIPFFNDEMGENDEMSVIHLGNLECKDDDLRREEWLKDMLIGAEIINIEPEAKQ
;
A
#
# COMPACT_ATOMS: atom_id res chain seq x y z
N MET A 1 7.15 -17.05 -8.93
CA MET A 1 7.26 -15.66 -9.42
C MET A 1 7.93 -15.69 -10.79
N ASN A 2 7.21 -15.34 -11.86
CA ASN A 2 7.81 -15.15 -13.18
C ASN A 2 8.02 -13.65 -13.40
N TYR A 3 9.17 -13.15 -12.95
CA TYR A 3 9.59 -11.78 -13.19
C TYR A 3 10.13 -11.75 -14.62
N ASP A 4 9.24 -11.62 -15.62
CA ASP A 4 9.66 -11.72 -17.01
C ASP A 4 10.64 -10.56 -17.33
N PRO A 5 11.93 -10.87 -17.59
CA PRO A 5 12.94 -9.88 -17.88
C PRO A 5 12.60 -9.03 -19.11
N ASN A 6 11.75 -9.52 -20.00
CA ASN A 6 11.36 -8.81 -21.22
C ASN A 6 10.50 -7.56 -20.93
N TYR A 7 9.86 -7.49 -19.76
CA TYR A 7 9.03 -6.34 -19.37
C TYR A 7 9.77 -5.36 -18.45
N THR A 8 10.70 -5.85 -17.62
CA THR A 8 11.30 -5.04 -16.52
C THR A 8 12.80 -4.80 -16.65
N LEU A 9 13.54 -5.57 -17.47
CA LEU A 9 15.02 -5.60 -17.43
C LEU A 9 15.75 -4.67 -18.43
N CYS A 10 15.03 -3.76 -19.12
CA CYS A 10 15.60 -2.93 -20.19
C CYS A 10 15.28 -1.42 -20.06
N GLY A 11 15.03 -0.90 -18.85
CA GLY A 11 14.67 0.51 -18.64
C GLY A 11 13.33 0.92 -19.23
N ARG A 12 12.47 -0.07 -19.54
CA ARG A 12 11.07 0.13 -19.92
C ARG A 12 10.25 0.19 -18.63
N MET A 13 9.40 1.20 -18.52
CA MET A 13 8.43 1.29 -17.42
C MET A 13 7.39 0.17 -17.60
N ALA A 14 7.01 -0.40 -16.47
CA ALA A 14 5.96 -1.43 -16.40
C ALA A 14 5.06 -1.12 -15.22
N ASP A 15 3.76 -1.28 -15.43
CA ASP A 15 2.77 -1.18 -14.37
C ASP A 15 2.66 -2.54 -13.69
N GLN A 16 2.94 -2.56 -12.40
CA GLN A 16 2.90 -3.76 -11.57
C GLN A 16 1.71 -3.67 -10.63
N THR A 17 0.77 -4.61 -10.74
CA THR A 17 -0.32 -4.72 -9.77
C THR A 17 0.13 -5.61 -8.62
N VAL A 18 0.14 -5.04 -7.42
CA VAL A 18 0.49 -5.70 -6.16
C VAL A 18 -0.76 -5.89 -5.33
N ARG A 19 -1.02 -7.14 -4.94
CA ARG A 19 -2.00 -7.48 -3.92
C ARG A 19 -1.33 -7.43 -2.56
N LEU A 20 -1.78 -6.53 -1.72
CA LEU A 20 -1.38 -6.40 -0.32
C LEU A 20 -2.45 -7.04 0.56
N THR A 21 -2.02 -7.85 1.51
CA THR A 21 -2.88 -8.46 2.53
C THR A 21 -2.47 -7.92 3.89
N PHE A 22 -3.38 -7.18 4.51
CA PHE A 22 -3.20 -6.68 5.87
C PHE A 22 -3.97 -7.55 6.85
N GLY A 23 -3.45 -7.71 8.07
CA GLY A 23 -4.07 -8.54 9.07
C GLY A 23 -3.67 -8.21 10.50
N GLN A 24 -4.66 -8.31 11.38
CA GLN A 24 -4.48 -8.27 12.83
C GLN A 24 -5.27 -9.42 13.44
N TRP A 25 -4.59 -10.30 14.18
CA TRP A 25 -5.15 -11.54 14.75
C TRP A 25 -5.78 -12.45 13.69
N GLU A 26 -7.11 -12.62 13.65
CA GLU A 26 -7.84 -13.37 12.62
C GLU A 26 -8.44 -12.47 11.52
N TYR A 27 -8.46 -11.15 11.73
CA TYR A 27 -9.05 -10.19 10.82
C TYR A 27 -8.12 -9.89 9.64
N ARG A 28 -8.68 -9.84 8.43
CA ARG A 28 -7.91 -9.70 7.18
C ARG A 28 -8.62 -8.74 6.22
N THR A 29 -7.84 -8.02 5.44
CA THR A 29 -8.31 -7.34 4.24
C THR A 29 -7.27 -7.43 3.13
N THR A 30 -7.71 -7.27 1.89
CA THR A 30 -6.83 -7.28 0.71
C THR A 30 -7.07 -6.04 -0.13
N MET A 31 -5.99 -5.42 -0.60
CA MET A 31 -6.03 -4.25 -1.47
C MET A 31 -5.12 -4.49 -2.67
N ASP A 32 -5.65 -4.22 -3.86
CA ASP A 32 -4.86 -4.28 -5.10
C ASP A 32 -4.40 -2.86 -5.46
N VAL A 33 -3.10 -2.67 -5.57
CA VAL A 33 -2.45 -1.38 -5.84
C VAL A 33 -1.60 -1.49 -7.09
N VAL A 34 -1.75 -0.53 -7.99
CA VAL A 34 -0.93 -0.43 -9.20
C VAL A 34 0.26 0.48 -8.90
N VAL A 35 1.47 -0.04 -9.11
CA VAL A 35 2.74 0.68 -8.99
C VAL A 35 3.38 0.74 -10.37
N GLY A 36 3.44 1.94 -10.94
CA GLY A 36 4.11 2.20 -12.20
C GLY A 36 5.55 2.67 -12.02
N GLY A 37 6.30 2.68 -13.12
CA GLY A 37 7.64 3.26 -13.20
C GLY A 37 8.78 2.24 -13.33
N ASN A 38 9.99 2.67 -12.96
CA ASN A 38 11.21 1.86 -13.00
C ASN A 38 11.52 1.23 -11.63
N THR A 39 10.51 0.62 -11.03
CA THR A 39 10.58 0.07 -9.67
C THR A 39 10.76 -1.44 -9.77
N ASN A 40 11.79 -2.00 -9.12
CA ASN A 40 12.21 -3.39 -9.30
C ASN A 40 12.14 -4.22 -8.02
N GLY A 41 11.67 -5.46 -8.13
CA GLY A 41 11.63 -6.43 -7.05
C GLY A 41 10.91 -5.92 -5.79
N LEU A 42 11.62 -5.92 -4.66
CA LEU A 42 11.06 -5.56 -3.34
C LEU A 42 10.66 -4.08 -3.22
N SER A 43 11.31 -3.18 -3.96
CA SER A 43 10.96 -1.74 -3.93
C SER A 43 9.53 -1.47 -4.43
N VAL A 44 8.99 -2.36 -5.27
CA VAL A 44 7.60 -2.28 -5.75
C VAL A 44 6.63 -2.50 -4.60
N ILE A 45 6.97 -3.39 -3.66
CA ILE A 45 6.14 -3.69 -2.50
C ILE A 45 6.15 -2.51 -1.52
N GLU A 46 7.31 -1.89 -1.28
CA GLU A 46 7.41 -0.70 -0.43
C GLU A 46 6.54 0.44 -0.98
N CYS A 47 6.70 0.78 -2.27
CA CYS A 47 5.84 1.79 -2.92
C CYS A 47 4.35 1.40 -2.91
N ALA A 48 4.03 0.11 -3.04
CA ALA A 48 2.64 -0.33 -3.00
C ALA A 48 1.99 -0.06 -1.65
N VAL A 49 2.74 -0.21 -0.54
CA VAL A 49 2.23 0.08 0.80
C VAL A 49 2.02 1.57 1.00
N ASP A 50 2.95 2.40 0.54
CA ASP A 50 2.81 3.86 0.60
C ASP A 50 1.56 4.32 -0.18
N PHE A 51 1.36 3.80 -1.39
CA PHE A 51 0.16 4.06 -2.19
C PHE A 51 -1.13 3.46 -1.60
N ALA A 52 -1.03 2.36 -0.84
CA ALA A 52 -2.17 1.82 -0.13
C ALA A 52 -2.59 2.76 1.01
N TYR A 53 -1.61 3.31 1.73
CA TYR A 53 -1.83 4.24 2.82
C TYR A 53 -2.53 5.53 2.34
N GLU A 54 -2.06 6.12 1.24
CA GLU A 54 -2.68 7.31 0.64
C GLU A 54 -4.13 7.10 0.19
N LYS A 55 -4.55 5.85 -0.03
CA LYS A 55 -5.92 5.49 -0.43
C LYS A 55 -6.84 5.18 0.74
N LEU A 56 -6.33 5.16 1.97
CA LEU A 56 -7.15 4.90 3.15
C LEU A 56 -8.12 6.06 3.41
N GLU A 57 -9.24 5.73 4.03
CA GLU A 57 -10.17 6.75 4.52
C GLU A 57 -9.51 7.51 5.67
N THR A 58 -9.79 8.81 5.77
CA THR A 58 -9.35 9.63 6.89
C THR A 58 -10.54 10.05 7.74
N ILE A 59 -10.33 10.13 9.05
CA ILE A 59 -11.30 10.67 10.00
C ILE A 59 -10.71 11.87 10.75
N PRO A 60 -11.50 12.93 10.98
CA PRO A 60 -11.04 14.09 11.71
C PRO A 60 -10.94 13.78 13.21
N PHE A 61 -9.93 14.35 13.86
CA PHE A 61 -9.78 14.35 15.31
C PHE A 61 -9.20 15.69 15.79
N PHE A 62 -9.29 15.95 17.10
CA PHE A 62 -8.67 17.13 17.69
C PHE A 62 -7.28 16.74 18.21
N ASN A 63 -6.23 17.37 17.69
CA ASN A 63 -4.86 17.14 18.10
C ASN A 63 -4.53 18.06 19.29
N ASP A 64 -4.57 17.51 20.51
CA ASP A 64 -4.29 18.26 21.75
C ASP A 64 -2.87 18.83 21.80
N GLU A 65 -1.89 18.21 21.12
CA GLU A 65 -0.49 18.67 21.12
C GLU A 65 -0.31 19.92 20.25
N MET A 66 -1.00 19.98 19.11
CA MET A 66 -0.94 21.11 18.18
C MET A 66 -2.02 22.16 18.46
N GLY A 67 -3.09 21.79 19.18
CA GLY A 67 -4.23 22.66 19.47
C GLY A 67 -5.14 22.92 18.26
N GLU A 68 -5.10 22.05 17.25
CA GLU A 68 -5.89 22.17 16.02
C GLU A 68 -6.52 20.83 15.61
N ASN A 69 -7.47 20.87 14.67
CA ASN A 69 -8.05 19.64 14.10
C ASN A 69 -7.07 19.05 13.08
N ASP A 70 -6.91 17.74 13.12
CA ASP A 70 -6.06 16.97 12.22
C ASP A 70 -6.82 15.71 11.74
N GLU A 71 -6.21 14.95 10.84
CA GLU A 71 -6.80 13.75 10.23
C GLU A 71 -5.94 12.51 10.48
N MET A 72 -6.59 11.40 10.78
CA MET A 72 -5.93 10.09 10.93
C MET A 72 -6.47 9.10 9.91
N SER A 73 -5.61 8.23 9.40
CA SER A 73 -5.99 7.18 8.45
C SER A 73 -6.63 5.98 9.16
N VAL A 74 -7.62 5.38 8.50
CA VAL A 74 -8.39 4.25 9.01
C VAL A 74 -8.38 3.12 7.99
N ILE A 75 -8.19 1.89 8.47
CA ILE A 75 -8.34 0.68 7.67
C ILE A 75 -9.33 -0.28 8.33
N HIS A 76 -10.19 -0.88 7.50
CA HIS A 76 -11.14 -1.91 7.93
C HIS A 76 -10.64 -3.30 7.56
N LEU A 77 -10.30 -4.10 8.58
CA LEU A 77 -9.94 -5.51 8.48
C LEU A 77 -11.20 -6.36 8.72
N GLY A 78 -12.08 -6.45 7.72
CA GLY A 78 -13.41 -7.05 7.90
C GLY A 78 -14.26 -6.20 8.84
N ASN A 79 -14.55 -6.70 10.05
CA ASN A 79 -15.33 -5.98 11.06
C ASN A 79 -14.46 -5.23 12.09
N LEU A 80 -13.12 -5.34 11.99
CA LEU A 80 -12.20 -4.64 12.86
C LEU A 80 -11.80 -3.32 12.20
N GLU A 81 -12.01 -2.21 12.90
CA GLU A 81 -11.51 -0.89 12.54
C GLU A 81 -10.18 -0.64 13.23
N CYS A 82 -9.15 -0.30 12.46
CA CYS A 82 -7.82 0.05 12.95
C CYS A 82 -7.50 1.49 12.53
N LYS A 83 -6.93 2.26 13.45
CA LYS A 83 -6.62 3.69 13.26
C LYS A 83 -5.13 3.94 13.45
N ASP A 84 -4.59 4.87 12.68
CA ASP A 84 -3.25 5.39 12.87
C ASP A 84 -3.25 6.50 13.94
N ASP A 85 -3.57 6.14 15.17
CA ASP A 85 -3.73 7.09 16.28
C ASP A 85 -2.41 7.83 16.63
N ASP A 86 -1.26 7.21 16.33
CA ASP A 86 0.09 7.75 16.57
C ASP A 86 0.66 8.49 15.33
N LEU A 87 -0.13 8.66 14.26
CA LEU A 87 0.27 9.30 13.01
C LEU A 87 1.60 8.75 12.43
N ARG A 88 1.81 7.44 12.56
CA ARG A 88 3.02 6.73 12.09
C ARG A 88 3.00 6.46 10.59
N ARG A 89 1.89 6.75 9.93
CA ARG A 89 1.66 6.68 8.48
C ARG A 89 1.90 5.29 7.90
N GLU A 90 2.63 5.21 6.80
CA GLU A 90 2.96 3.95 6.12
C GLU A 90 3.62 2.93 7.06
N GLU A 91 4.38 3.37 8.08
CA GLU A 91 5.02 2.46 9.03
C GLU A 91 4.01 1.72 9.91
N TRP A 92 2.91 2.37 10.29
CA TRP A 92 1.80 1.70 10.99
C TRP A 92 1.10 0.68 10.10
N LEU A 93 0.91 1.02 8.81
CA LEU A 93 0.29 0.10 7.86
C LEU A 93 1.20 -1.11 7.57
N LYS A 94 2.52 -0.90 7.51
CA LYS A 94 3.54 -1.96 7.34
C LYS A 94 3.52 -2.97 8.48
N ASP A 95 3.29 -2.54 9.72
CA ASP A 95 3.20 -3.45 10.88
C ASP A 95 2.06 -4.48 10.74
N MET A 96 1.01 -4.15 9.98
CA MET A 96 -0.13 -5.03 9.70
C MET A 96 0.03 -5.83 8.40
N LEU A 97 1.08 -5.61 7.61
CA LEU A 97 1.27 -6.32 6.35
C LEU A 97 1.70 -7.77 6.60
N ILE A 98 0.89 -8.73 6.16
CA ILE A 98 1.18 -10.15 6.32
C ILE A 98 1.44 -10.88 4.99
N GLY A 99 1.16 -10.22 3.86
CA GLY A 99 1.37 -10.78 2.53
C GLY A 99 1.42 -9.70 1.46
N ALA A 100 2.36 -9.83 0.54
CA ALA A 100 2.48 -8.95 -0.63
C ALA A 100 2.82 -9.81 -1.86
N GLU A 101 2.01 -9.70 -2.89
CA GLU A 101 2.13 -10.51 -4.09
C GLU A 101 1.98 -9.65 -5.34
N ILE A 102 2.96 -9.73 -6.25
CA ILE A 102 2.82 -9.13 -7.58
C ILE A 102 1.94 -10.08 -8.41
N ILE A 103 0.71 -9.67 -8.67
CA ILE A 103 -0.31 -10.49 -9.34
C ILE A 103 -0.39 -10.22 -10.84
N ASN A 104 0.06 -9.05 -11.29
CA ASN A 104 0.08 -8.68 -12.69
C ASN A 104 1.26 -7.76 -13.01
N ILE A 105 1.79 -7.87 -14.22
CA ILE A 105 2.84 -6.98 -14.76
C ILE A 105 2.46 -6.68 -16.20
N GLU A 106 2.22 -5.40 -16.50
CA GLU A 106 1.85 -4.92 -17.82
C GLU A 106 2.89 -3.93 -18.33
N PRO A 107 3.24 -3.95 -19.63
CA PRO A 107 4.08 -2.91 -20.21
C PRO A 107 3.35 -1.57 -20.14
N GLU A 108 4.07 -0.47 -19.89
CA GLU A 108 3.50 0.87 -20.04
C GLU A 108 2.89 1.00 -21.45
N ALA A 109 1.60 1.35 -21.52
CA ALA A 109 0.91 1.48 -22.79
C ALA A 109 1.66 2.50 -23.67
N LYS A 110 2.04 2.08 -24.89
CA LYS A 110 2.63 2.99 -25.88
C LYS A 110 1.70 4.20 -26.05
N GLN A 111 2.14 5.37 -25.59
CA GLN A 111 1.56 6.65 -25.99
C GLN A 111 1.75 6.86 -27.50
#